data_AF-A0A5P2XLM0-F1
#
_entry.id   AF-A0A5P2XLM0-F1
#
_cell.length_a   1.000
_cell.length_b   1.000
_cell.length_c   1.000
_cell.angle_alpha   90.00
_cell.angle_beta   90.00
_cell.angle_gamma   90.00
#
_symmetry.space_group_name_H-M   'P 1'
#
loop_
_entity.id
_entity.type
_entity.pdbx_description
1 polymer ?
#
loop_
_entity_poly.entity_id
_entity_poly.type
_entity_poly.pdbx_seq_one_letter_code
_entity_poly.pdbx_strand_id
1 'polypeptide(L)'
;MVTVQRSHALAQKETTVWDLISETRVRRPDAVALTDGMRHFTYAELVAIAVRVAHVLRDKGIGPGDTVALCSVRSTEQVLALVGTLASGAAVAPFDVRQAATAVRENVTRLAPAVVLADADGAELFPDALRLDGLLAVDGAPDVALPPGPDPTDLAYVLHTSGSSGRPKPVQVPHSAVQNRFLWGQTRYPIGPDDTVAHWGSLVFDCSFWVVLAPLCFGATLLVAPDGLEAEPEELAALFDRHRVTVMHSVPSLLREFTSEGGAAALASLRYLLIAGERLPGDLIRQVLDLTGARIFNQYGPTETCIDVLTHEIAPGDEALDAMPIGRPLDGVHAVVADEAGAPVPAGTAGELLIGGTSVAWGYAGAAAATAERFVPDPYGAPGGRLYRTGDLVRERPDGALEFLGRVDHQVKIRGVRVEPSDVEHALLLHPDVSQAAVVAVEDPEHGGIRLAAHLVTGEKTPDDADLRDFLAQRLVSAALPESYRRHPTLPRLTSGKIDRLTLAQQAAHHPRDASDEPPYDAPRTKTEQTIAQMWQDLLGVERVGRDSDFHTLGGQSLLAMRLIARVRAGFRVRLPARAVFRAPTLARFAAVVDEAVAQREGAGVG
;
A
#
# COMPACT_ATOMS: atom_id res chain seq x y z
N MET A 1 33.95 -2.90 16.48
CA MET A 1 32.71 -2.41 17.12
C MET A 1 31.58 -3.29 16.65
N VAL A 2 30.74 -3.73 17.58
CA VAL A 2 29.52 -4.50 17.35
C VAL A 2 28.44 -3.51 16.85
N THR A 3 27.76 -3.79 15.75
CA THR A 3 26.84 -2.83 15.10
C THR A 3 25.53 -2.71 15.87
N VAL A 4 25.45 -1.69 16.73
CA VAL A 4 24.21 -1.17 17.31
C VAL A 4 24.20 0.33 17.08
N GLN A 5 23.32 0.79 16.19
CA GLN A 5 23.16 2.21 15.91
C GLN A 5 22.02 2.77 16.76
N ARG A 6 22.32 3.77 17.58
CA ARG A 6 21.33 4.44 18.45
C ARG A 6 21.24 5.90 18.08
N SER A 7 20.02 6.39 18.07
CA SER A 7 19.69 7.81 18.04
C SER A 7 19.27 8.28 19.44
N HIS A 8 19.12 9.59 19.62
CA HIS A 8 18.66 10.13 20.90
C HIS A 8 17.15 9.91 21.04
N ALA A 9 16.67 9.59 22.24
CA ALA A 9 15.23 9.57 22.49
C ALA A 9 14.69 11.01 22.47
N LEU A 10 13.65 11.27 21.68
CA LEU A 10 12.83 12.45 21.90
C LEU A 10 12.15 12.29 23.27
N ALA A 11 12.13 13.35 24.07
CA ALA A 11 11.28 13.35 25.27
C ALA A 11 9.85 13.10 24.80
N GLN A 12 9.27 11.95 25.17
CA GLN A 12 7.87 11.64 24.87
C GLN A 12 7.04 12.72 25.53
N LYS A 13 6.48 13.62 24.71
CA LYS A 13 5.35 14.43 25.15
C LYS A 13 4.18 13.48 25.31
N GLU A 14 3.43 13.62 26.40
CA GLU A 14 2.16 12.92 26.62
C GLU A 14 1.09 13.48 25.67
N THR A 15 1.30 13.39 24.35
CA THR A 15 0.37 13.90 23.34
C THR A 15 0.16 12.86 22.25
N THR A 16 -1.06 12.79 21.75
CA THR A 16 -1.43 11.88 20.66
C THR A 16 -1.63 12.66 19.36
N VAL A 17 -1.86 11.95 18.26
CA VAL A 17 -2.24 12.56 16.98
C VAL A 17 -3.50 13.43 17.14
N TRP A 18 -4.47 12.96 17.93
CA TRP A 18 -5.70 13.71 18.17
C TRP A 18 -5.46 15.01 18.93
N ASP A 19 -4.54 15.00 19.92
CA ASP A 19 -4.19 16.21 20.67
C ASP A 19 -3.53 17.26 19.75
N LEU A 20 -2.61 16.82 18.88
CA LEU A 20 -1.94 17.71 17.92
C LEU A 20 -2.93 18.33 16.92
N ILE A 21 -3.88 17.56 16.41
CA ILE A 21 -4.94 18.05 15.52
C ILE A 21 -5.85 19.05 16.27
N SER A 22 -6.23 18.72 17.50
CA SER A 22 -7.08 19.57 18.34
C SER A 22 -6.42 20.91 18.68
N GLU A 23 -5.13 20.91 18.97
CA GLU A 23 -4.34 22.13 19.15
C GLU A 23 -4.25 22.96 17.87
N THR A 24 -4.03 22.31 16.72
CA THR A 24 -3.94 22.98 15.42
C THR A 24 -5.25 23.66 15.05
N ARG A 25 -6.41 23.03 15.34
CA ARG A 25 -7.72 23.68 15.22
C ARG A 25 -7.81 24.98 16.02
N VAL A 26 -7.33 25.00 17.26
CA VAL A 26 -7.37 26.21 18.09
C VAL A 26 -6.49 27.32 17.48
N ARG A 27 -5.33 26.97 16.93
CA ARG A 27 -4.42 27.93 16.31
C ARG A 27 -4.89 28.43 14.94
N ARG A 28 -5.61 27.61 14.17
CA ARG A 28 -5.95 27.87 12.75
C ARG A 28 -7.36 27.39 12.37
N PRO A 29 -8.42 27.84 13.05
CA PRO A 29 -9.76 27.29 12.86
C PRO A 29 -10.28 27.43 11.42
N ASP A 30 -10.02 28.57 10.78
CA ASP A 30 -10.54 28.90 9.45
C ASP A 30 -9.61 28.48 8.30
N ALA A 31 -8.44 27.91 8.60
CA ALA A 31 -7.53 27.42 7.56
C ALA A 31 -8.04 26.11 6.96
N VAL A 32 -7.86 25.94 5.65
CA VAL A 32 -8.18 24.67 4.96
C VAL A 32 -7.29 23.56 5.50
N ALA A 33 -7.90 22.51 6.02
CA ALA A 33 -7.22 21.32 6.51
C ALA A 33 -7.24 20.20 5.47
N LEU A 34 -8.36 20.05 4.76
CA LEU A 34 -8.66 18.91 3.89
C LEU A 34 -9.38 19.39 2.63
N THR A 35 -9.00 18.88 1.46
CA THR A 35 -9.68 19.19 0.19
C THR A 35 -9.58 18.03 -0.80
N ASP A 36 -10.60 17.81 -1.62
CA ASP A 36 -10.55 16.93 -2.80
C ASP A 36 -10.39 17.71 -4.12
N GLY A 37 -10.16 19.03 -4.03
CA GLY A 37 -10.12 19.96 -5.15
C GLY A 37 -11.47 20.58 -5.52
N MET A 38 -12.57 19.95 -5.12
CA MET A 38 -13.93 20.46 -5.33
C MET A 38 -14.57 20.94 -4.02
N ARG A 39 -14.37 20.19 -2.94
CA ARG A 39 -14.83 20.47 -1.58
C ARG A 39 -13.64 20.68 -0.68
N HIS A 40 -13.79 21.56 0.28
CA HIS A 40 -12.79 21.81 1.31
C HIS A 40 -13.42 21.82 2.69
N PHE A 41 -12.63 21.44 3.69
CA PHE A 41 -12.98 21.50 5.09
C PHE A 41 -11.90 22.28 5.82
N THR A 42 -12.31 23.26 6.61
CA THR A 42 -11.45 23.97 7.54
C THR A 42 -11.06 23.07 8.72
N TYR A 43 -10.05 23.44 9.49
CA TYR A 43 -9.72 22.73 10.73
C TYR A 43 -10.87 22.71 11.73
N ALA A 44 -11.65 23.79 11.82
CA ALA A 44 -12.84 23.85 12.67
C ALA A 44 -13.89 22.81 12.26
N GLU A 45 -14.20 22.73 10.95
CA GLU A 45 -15.16 21.77 10.41
C GLU A 45 -14.67 20.33 10.54
N LEU A 46 -13.41 20.07 10.21
CA LEU A 46 -12.81 18.73 10.33
C LEU A 46 -12.90 18.20 11.75
N VAL A 47 -12.52 19.00 12.75
CA VAL A 47 -12.58 18.56 14.15
C VAL A 47 -14.02 18.46 14.63
N ALA A 48 -14.93 19.33 14.22
CA ALA A 48 -16.35 19.22 14.57
C ALA A 48 -16.95 17.89 14.06
N ILE A 49 -16.62 17.51 12.83
CA ILE A 49 -17.03 16.24 12.23
C ILE A 49 -16.39 15.06 12.99
N ALA A 50 -15.09 15.13 13.27
CA ALA A 50 -14.39 14.08 14.01
C ALA A 50 -14.98 13.86 15.42
N VAL A 51 -15.31 14.93 16.14
CA VAL A 51 -15.98 14.87 17.45
C VAL A 51 -17.34 14.20 17.36
N ARG A 52 -18.11 14.48 16.30
CA ARG A 52 -19.40 13.83 16.07
C ARG A 52 -19.25 12.33 15.88
N VAL A 53 -18.32 11.92 15.00
CA VAL A 53 -18.02 10.50 14.78
C VAL A 53 -17.60 9.85 16.10
N ALA A 54 -16.74 10.50 16.88
CA ALA A 54 -16.31 10.00 18.18
C ALA A 54 -17.47 9.80 19.16
N HIS A 55 -18.43 10.73 19.24
CA HIS A 55 -19.62 10.55 20.06
C HIS A 55 -20.50 9.41 19.58
N VAL A 56 -20.75 9.28 18.27
CA VAL A 56 -21.55 8.15 17.76
C VAL A 56 -20.92 6.80 18.09
N LEU A 57 -19.59 6.70 18.04
CA LEU A 57 -18.87 5.50 18.45
C LEU A 57 -18.99 5.27 19.96
N ARG A 58 -18.76 6.30 20.78
CA ARG A 58 -18.84 6.19 22.24
C ARG A 58 -20.25 5.93 22.77
N ASP A 59 -21.29 6.47 22.15
CA ASP A 59 -22.70 6.17 22.47
C ASP A 59 -23.05 4.70 22.20
N LYS A 60 -22.27 4.03 21.34
CA LYS A 60 -22.34 2.58 21.10
C LYS A 60 -21.41 1.77 22.01
N GLY A 61 -20.73 2.42 22.95
CA GLY A 61 -19.78 1.80 23.87
C GLY A 61 -18.39 1.53 23.28
N ILE A 62 -18.04 2.15 22.15
CA ILE A 62 -16.79 1.92 21.43
C ILE A 62 -15.76 2.99 21.81
N GLY A 63 -14.57 2.59 22.24
CA GLY A 63 -13.51 3.50 22.69
C GLY A 63 -12.14 2.84 22.84
N PRO A 64 -11.30 3.26 23.81
CA PRO A 64 -9.97 2.69 24.04
C PRO A 64 -9.98 1.17 24.18
N GLY A 65 -9.11 0.51 23.41
CA GLY A 65 -9.00 -0.96 23.35
C GLY A 65 -9.87 -1.61 22.27
N ASP A 66 -10.87 -0.91 21.73
CA ASP A 66 -11.67 -1.40 20.61
C ASP A 66 -11.00 -1.14 19.28
N THR A 67 -11.39 -1.92 18.26
CA THR A 67 -10.99 -1.69 16.87
C THR A 67 -12.21 -1.44 16.00
N VAL A 68 -12.13 -0.40 15.15
CA VAL A 68 -13.15 -0.02 14.18
C VAL A 68 -12.62 -0.32 12.77
N ALA A 69 -13.34 -1.15 12.02
CA ALA A 69 -13.00 -1.42 10.62
C ALA A 69 -13.53 -0.29 9.73
N LEU A 70 -12.67 0.28 8.88
CA LEU A 70 -13.03 1.31 7.92
C LEU A 70 -12.98 0.73 6.50
N CYS A 71 -14.14 0.34 5.97
CA CYS A 71 -14.29 -0.29 4.65
C CYS A 71 -14.74 0.76 3.63
N SER A 72 -13.81 1.36 2.91
CA SER A 72 -14.12 2.44 1.96
C SER A 72 -13.06 2.60 0.87
N VAL A 73 -13.41 3.29 -0.20
CA VAL A 73 -12.46 3.85 -1.16
C VAL A 73 -11.91 5.19 -0.66
N ARG A 74 -10.84 5.67 -1.32
CA ARG A 74 -10.20 6.93 -0.95
C ARG A 74 -11.16 8.11 -1.15
N SER A 75 -11.35 8.90 -0.10
CA SER A 75 -12.25 10.06 -0.08
C SER A 75 -11.95 10.99 1.10
N THR A 76 -12.50 12.20 1.09
CA THR A 76 -12.44 13.09 2.26
C THR A 76 -13.23 12.52 3.43
N GLU A 77 -14.34 11.83 3.14
CA GLU A 77 -15.15 11.08 4.11
C GLU A 77 -14.33 10.00 4.83
N GLN A 78 -13.48 9.25 4.11
CA GLN A 78 -12.57 8.27 4.68
C GLN A 78 -11.60 8.92 5.69
N VAL A 79 -11.03 10.08 5.34
CA VAL A 79 -10.14 10.83 6.25
C VAL A 79 -10.88 11.32 7.49
N LEU A 80 -12.09 11.87 7.32
CA LEU A 80 -12.92 12.35 8.44
C LEU A 80 -13.29 11.21 9.39
N ALA A 81 -13.65 10.03 8.85
CA ALA A 81 -13.94 8.83 9.62
C ALA A 81 -12.71 8.29 10.37
N LEU A 82 -11.53 8.32 9.73
CA LEU A 82 -10.26 7.97 10.35
C LEU A 82 -9.98 8.86 11.56
N VAL A 83 -10.02 10.19 11.39
CA VAL A 83 -9.73 11.14 12.48
C VAL A 83 -10.77 11.02 13.59
N GLY A 84 -12.06 10.86 13.24
CA GLY A 84 -13.14 10.66 14.21
C GLY A 84 -13.03 9.36 15.01
N THR A 85 -12.52 8.30 14.39
CA THR A 85 -12.22 7.04 15.07
C THR A 85 -11.11 7.23 16.10
N LEU A 86 -9.99 7.87 15.72
CA LEU A 86 -8.90 8.18 16.65
C LEU A 86 -9.37 9.09 17.80
N ALA A 87 -10.25 10.05 17.51
CA ALA A 87 -10.85 10.94 18.51
C ALA A 87 -11.75 10.19 19.51
N SER A 88 -12.33 9.05 19.14
CA SER A 88 -13.08 8.19 20.07
C SER A 88 -12.17 7.47 21.07
N GLY A 89 -10.88 7.34 20.75
CA GLY A 89 -9.90 6.51 21.46
C GLY A 89 -9.80 5.08 20.92
N ALA A 90 -10.69 4.67 20.00
CA ALA A 90 -10.60 3.38 19.34
C ALA A 90 -9.52 3.34 18.26
N ALA A 91 -8.96 2.15 18.04
CA ALA A 91 -8.04 1.91 16.95
C ALA A 91 -8.78 1.77 15.62
N VAL A 92 -8.17 2.24 14.54
CA VAL A 92 -8.73 2.11 13.18
C VAL A 92 -8.06 0.98 12.41
N ALA A 93 -8.86 0.21 11.67
CA ALA A 93 -8.38 -0.82 10.75
C ALA A 93 -8.94 -0.59 9.34
N PRO A 94 -8.20 0.06 8.42
CA PRO A 94 -8.67 0.33 7.08
C PRO A 94 -8.68 -0.94 6.21
N PHE A 95 -9.69 -1.05 5.35
CA PHE A 95 -9.83 -2.10 4.35
C PHE A 95 -10.22 -1.50 3.00
N ASP A 96 -9.47 -1.86 1.96
CA ASP A 96 -9.70 -1.37 0.60
C ASP A 96 -10.74 -2.24 -0.10
N VAL A 97 -11.94 -1.68 -0.29
CA VAL A 97 -13.10 -2.37 -0.90
C VAL A 97 -12.92 -2.67 -2.39
N ARG A 98 -11.86 -2.13 -3.02
CA ARG A 98 -11.45 -2.48 -4.39
C ARG A 98 -10.80 -3.86 -4.47
N GLN A 99 -10.32 -4.40 -3.33
CA GLN A 99 -9.77 -5.75 -3.24
C GLN A 99 -10.86 -6.82 -3.40
N ALA A 100 -10.44 -8.09 -3.43
CA ALA A 100 -11.35 -9.21 -3.54
C ALA A 100 -12.35 -9.24 -2.36
N ALA A 101 -13.66 -9.23 -2.67
CA ALA A 101 -14.72 -9.15 -1.68
C ALA A 101 -14.63 -10.26 -0.61
N THR A 102 -14.28 -11.47 -1.01
CA THR A 102 -14.08 -12.61 -0.10
C THR A 102 -12.93 -12.35 0.87
N ALA A 103 -11.78 -11.89 0.37
CA ALA A 103 -10.63 -11.58 1.20
C ALA A 103 -10.93 -10.45 2.20
N VAL A 104 -11.62 -9.39 1.77
CA VAL A 104 -12.02 -8.28 2.66
C VAL A 104 -12.97 -8.79 3.74
N ARG A 105 -14.02 -9.56 3.39
CA ARG A 105 -14.97 -10.13 4.36
C ARG A 105 -14.28 -11.05 5.37
N GLU A 106 -13.40 -11.93 4.92
CA GLU A 106 -12.66 -12.85 5.78
C GLU A 106 -11.74 -12.13 6.75
N ASN A 107 -11.01 -11.11 6.29
CA ASN A 107 -10.08 -10.35 7.13
C ASN A 107 -10.83 -9.48 8.16
N VAL A 108 -11.93 -8.82 7.76
CA VAL A 108 -12.79 -8.06 8.69
C VAL A 108 -13.41 -9.00 9.74
N THR A 109 -13.96 -10.14 9.31
CA THR A 109 -14.59 -11.11 10.23
C THR A 109 -13.59 -11.63 11.26
N ARG A 110 -12.36 -11.91 10.83
CA ARG A 110 -11.28 -12.42 11.69
C ARG A 110 -10.75 -11.38 12.66
N LEU A 111 -10.63 -10.13 12.22
CA LEU A 111 -10.26 -9.03 13.09
C LEU A 111 -11.31 -8.83 14.20
N ALA A 112 -12.57 -9.18 13.93
CA ALA A 112 -13.69 -9.04 14.84
C ALA A 112 -13.78 -7.61 15.43
N PRO A 113 -13.85 -6.57 14.56
CA PRO A 113 -13.95 -5.18 15.02
C PRO A 113 -15.26 -4.96 15.79
N ALA A 114 -15.25 -3.97 16.69
CA ALA A 114 -16.44 -3.56 17.42
C ALA A 114 -17.55 -3.01 16.49
N VAL A 115 -17.15 -2.36 15.39
CA VAL A 115 -18.06 -1.90 14.33
C VAL A 115 -17.35 -1.77 12.99
N VAL A 116 -18.12 -1.82 11.90
CA VAL A 116 -17.68 -1.47 10.55
C VAL A 116 -18.25 -0.09 10.18
N LEU A 117 -17.37 0.84 9.81
CA LEU A 117 -17.72 2.07 9.10
C LEU A 117 -17.55 1.83 7.60
N ALA A 118 -18.53 2.23 6.79
CA ALA A 118 -18.50 1.96 5.35
C ALA A 118 -19.07 3.08 4.48
N ASP A 119 -18.40 3.34 3.36
CA ASP A 119 -18.98 4.09 2.25
C ASP A 119 -19.96 3.22 1.45
N ALA A 120 -20.49 3.73 0.33
CA ALA A 120 -21.41 2.98 -0.55
C ALA A 120 -20.91 1.57 -0.91
N ASP A 121 -19.69 1.48 -1.45
CA ASP A 121 -19.10 0.21 -1.88
C ASP A 121 -18.85 -0.73 -0.69
N GLY A 122 -18.41 -0.19 0.44
CA GLY A 122 -18.21 -0.96 1.67
C GLY A 122 -19.50 -1.54 2.24
N ALA A 123 -20.64 -0.84 2.14
CA ALA A 123 -21.90 -1.38 2.65
C ALA A 123 -22.51 -2.47 1.76
N GLU A 124 -22.13 -2.55 0.49
CA GLU A 124 -22.43 -3.75 -0.31
C GLU A 124 -21.75 -5.00 0.29
N LEU A 125 -20.55 -4.81 0.85
CA LEU A 125 -19.83 -5.87 1.56
C LEU A 125 -20.37 -6.08 2.98
N PHE A 126 -20.77 -5.02 3.66
CA PHE A 126 -21.20 -5.07 5.06
C PHE A 126 -22.53 -4.32 5.23
N PRO A 127 -23.69 -4.96 4.99
CA PRO A 127 -25.00 -4.29 5.03
C PRO A 127 -25.35 -3.67 6.39
N ASP A 128 -24.81 -4.23 7.48
CA ASP A 128 -25.03 -3.74 8.85
C ASP A 128 -24.02 -2.65 9.28
N ALA A 129 -23.15 -2.19 8.37
CA ALA A 129 -22.16 -1.17 8.66
C ALA A 129 -22.80 0.21 8.90
N LEU A 130 -22.12 1.04 9.72
CA LEU A 130 -22.47 2.44 9.86
C LEU A 130 -22.02 3.20 8.61
N ARG A 131 -22.99 3.84 7.95
CA ARG A 131 -22.80 4.58 6.70
C ARG A 131 -22.00 5.86 6.93
N LEU A 132 -20.91 6.06 6.20
CA LEU A 132 -20.11 7.30 6.27
C LEU A 132 -20.97 8.53 5.91
N ASP A 133 -21.75 8.48 4.84
CA ASP A 133 -22.60 9.60 4.42
C ASP A 133 -23.53 10.06 5.56
N GLY A 134 -24.13 9.11 6.30
CA GLY A 134 -25.03 9.40 7.41
C GLY A 134 -24.31 9.94 8.65
N LEU A 135 -23.06 9.53 8.88
CA LEU A 135 -22.23 10.03 9.99
C LEU A 135 -21.76 11.48 9.74
N LEU A 136 -21.66 11.87 8.48
CA LEU A 136 -21.03 13.13 8.06
C LEU A 136 -22.05 14.21 7.63
N ALA A 137 -23.28 13.83 7.23
CA ALA A 137 -24.29 14.71 6.64
C ALA A 137 -25.18 15.49 7.62
N VAL A 138 -24.67 15.92 8.78
CA VAL A 138 -25.50 16.66 9.76
C VAL A 138 -25.04 18.11 9.92
N ASP A 139 -25.97 19.05 9.70
CA ASP A 139 -25.75 20.49 9.84
C ASP A 139 -25.42 20.88 11.29
N GLY A 140 -24.40 21.73 11.45
CA GLY A 140 -24.01 22.36 12.72
C GLY A 140 -23.12 21.48 13.60
N ALA A 141 -21.95 21.99 13.97
CA ALA A 141 -21.10 21.37 14.98
C ALA A 141 -21.87 21.31 16.31
N PRO A 142 -22.04 20.13 16.93
CA PRO A 142 -22.48 20.12 18.31
C PRO A 142 -21.39 20.84 19.14
N ASP A 143 -21.74 21.92 19.84
CA ASP A 143 -20.89 22.58 20.84
C ASP A 143 -20.76 21.67 22.06
N VAL A 144 -20.12 20.51 21.85
CA VAL A 144 -19.98 19.44 22.82
C VAL A 144 -18.50 19.29 23.13
N ALA A 145 -18.22 19.12 24.41
CA ALA A 145 -16.87 18.95 24.91
C ALA A 145 -16.12 17.86 24.13
N LEU A 146 -14.85 18.13 23.84
CA LEU A 146 -13.97 17.14 23.24
C LEU A 146 -13.92 15.91 24.15
N PRO A 147 -14.10 14.69 23.62
CA PRO A 147 -13.84 13.49 24.40
C PRO A 147 -12.40 13.51 24.93
N PRO A 148 -12.14 12.96 26.14
CA PRO A 148 -10.76 12.66 26.56
C PRO A 148 -10.04 11.89 25.44
N GLY A 149 -8.88 12.40 25.03
CA GLY A 149 -8.07 11.80 23.98
C GLY A 149 -7.52 10.42 24.37
N PRO A 150 -7.00 9.66 23.40
CA PRO A 150 -6.34 8.38 23.69
C PRO A 150 -5.10 8.56 24.54
N ASP A 151 -4.70 7.54 25.30
CA ASP A 151 -3.39 7.48 25.93
C ASP A 151 -2.31 7.19 24.86
N PRO A 152 -1.09 7.75 24.95
CA PRO A 152 -0.02 7.41 24.01
C PRO A 152 0.34 5.92 23.95
N THR A 153 0.03 5.15 24.99
CA THR A 153 0.19 3.70 25.01
C THR A 153 -0.95 2.97 24.32
N ASP A 154 -2.12 3.57 24.12
CA ASP A 154 -3.25 2.94 23.44
C ASP A 154 -2.96 2.62 21.97
N LEU A 155 -3.73 1.68 21.43
CA LEU A 155 -3.66 1.25 20.05
C LEU A 155 -4.19 2.35 19.11
N ALA A 156 -3.37 2.78 18.14
CA ALA A 156 -3.78 3.78 17.15
C ALA A 156 -4.41 3.12 15.92
N TYR A 157 -3.77 2.08 15.39
CA TYR A 157 -4.27 1.40 14.21
C TYR A 157 -3.86 -0.07 14.12
N VAL A 158 -4.60 -0.79 13.28
CA VAL A 158 -4.29 -2.17 12.89
C VAL A 158 -4.19 -2.24 11.37
N LEU A 159 -3.06 -2.75 10.87
CA LEU A 159 -2.85 -2.98 9.43
C LEU A 159 -2.56 -4.44 9.14
N HIS A 160 -3.07 -4.92 8.02
CA HIS A 160 -2.90 -6.32 7.61
C HIS A 160 -1.71 -6.44 6.67
N THR A 161 -0.71 -7.23 7.05
CA THR A 161 0.43 -7.56 6.19
C THR A 161 0.31 -8.99 5.66
N SER A 162 0.92 -9.29 4.51
CA SER A 162 1.03 -10.66 4.01
C SER A 162 1.72 -11.56 5.05
N GLY A 163 1.33 -12.83 5.13
CA GLY A 163 1.76 -13.69 6.23
C GLY A 163 1.96 -15.09 5.77
N SER A 164 3.18 -15.61 5.94
CA SER A 164 3.74 -16.91 5.49
C SER A 164 2.83 -18.15 5.49
N SER A 165 1.71 -18.12 6.20
CA SER A 165 0.65 -19.12 6.17
C SER A 165 -0.44 -18.91 5.10
N GLY A 166 -0.29 -18.00 4.14
CA GLY A 166 -1.36 -17.63 3.20
C GLY A 166 -2.40 -16.68 3.78
N ARG A 167 -2.14 -16.09 4.95
CA ARG A 167 -3.16 -15.39 5.74
C ARG A 167 -2.61 -14.06 6.26
N PRO A 168 -3.27 -12.93 5.96
CA PRO A 168 -2.79 -11.65 6.44
C PRO A 168 -2.73 -11.55 7.97
N LYS A 169 -1.67 -10.93 8.48
CA LYS A 169 -1.42 -10.75 9.91
C LYS A 169 -1.78 -9.32 10.34
N PRO A 170 -2.70 -9.12 11.29
CA PRO A 170 -3.09 -7.81 11.79
C PRO A 170 -2.03 -7.24 12.74
N VAL A 171 -1.19 -6.34 12.25
CA VAL A 171 -0.15 -5.63 13.03
C VAL A 171 -0.77 -4.53 13.86
N GLN A 172 -0.54 -4.54 15.18
CA GLN A 172 -1.09 -3.60 16.15
C GLN A 172 -0.09 -2.48 16.49
N VAL A 173 -0.36 -1.23 16.09
CA VAL A 173 0.57 -0.10 16.28
C VAL A 173 0.04 0.92 17.29
N PRO A 174 0.78 1.24 18.37
CA PRO A 174 0.35 2.20 19.39
C PRO A 174 0.53 3.66 18.97
N HIS A 175 -0.21 4.58 19.62
CA HIS A 175 -0.13 6.02 19.37
C HIS A 175 1.29 6.60 19.54
N SER A 176 2.03 6.13 20.54
CA SER A 176 3.40 6.57 20.84
C SER A 176 4.38 6.29 19.70
N ALA A 177 4.22 5.18 18.97
CA ALA A 177 5.02 4.87 17.80
C ALA A 177 4.75 5.88 16.66
N VAL A 178 3.46 6.17 16.42
CA VAL A 178 3.02 7.15 15.41
C VAL A 178 3.53 8.55 15.75
N GLN A 179 3.38 8.96 17.01
CA GLN A 179 3.82 10.25 17.50
C GLN A 179 5.34 10.41 17.35
N ASN A 180 6.13 9.39 17.72
CA ASN A 180 7.59 9.41 17.55
C ASN A 180 7.97 9.65 16.08
N ARG A 181 7.36 8.90 15.17
CA ARG A 181 7.58 9.03 13.72
C ARG A 181 7.22 10.41 13.18
N PHE A 182 6.16 11.03 13.69
CA PHE A 182 5.67 12.32 13.20
C PHE A 182 6.52 13.48 13.73
N LEU A 183 6.82 13.47 15.04
CA LEU A 183 7.67 14.49 15.66
C LEU A 183 9.10 14.45 15.09
N TRP A 184 9.65 13.26 14.86
CA TRP A 184 10.93 13.12 14.16
C TRP A 184 10.86 13.67 12.72
N GLY A 185 9.79 13.37 11.97
CA GLY A 185 9.61 13.92 10.63
C GLY A 185 9.62 15.46 10.64
N GLN A 186 8.99 16.05 11.65
CA GLN A 186 8.94 17.51 11.82
C GLN A 186 10.32 18.14 12.11
N THR A 187 11.28 17.40 12.68
CA THR A 187 12.66 17.90 12.84
C THR A 187 13.49 17.77 11.55
N ARG A 188 13.13 16.82 10.68
CA ARG A 188 13.92 16.46 9.49
C ARG A 188 13.47 17.14 8.20
N TYR A 189 12.16 17.18 7.99
CA TYR A 189 11.47 17.78 6.84
C TYR A 189 10.20 18.50 7.35
N PRO A 190 10.35 19.67 8.00
CA PRO A 190 9.22 20.36 8.63
C PRO A 190 8.14 20.72 7.60
N ILE A 191 6.92 20.28 7.85
CA ILE A 191 5.72 20.68 7.11
C ILE A 191 4.90 21.68 7.94
N GLY A 192 4.16 22.56 7.27
CA GLY A 192 3.39 23.59 7.95
C GLY A 192 2.34 24.29 7.08
N PRO A 193 1.86 25.46 7.48
CA PRO A 193 0.72 26.14 6.84
C PRO A 193 0.84 26.46 5.35
N ASP A 194 2.07 26.53 4.84
CA ASP A 194 2.34 26.81 3.43
C ASP A 194 2.48 25.52 2.58
N ASP A 195 2.31 24.36 3.21
CA ASP A 195 2.45 23.06 2.55
C ASP A 195 1.11 22.44 2.16
N THR A 196 1.13 21.77 1.01
CA THR A 196 0.05 20.90 0.55
C THR A 196 0.62 19.49 0.35
N VAL A 197 0.10 18.54 1.11
CA VAL A 197 0.50 17.12 1.06
C VAL A 197 -0.49 16.34 0.21
N ALA A 198 0.00 15.57 -0.76
CA ALA A 198 -0.86 14.76 -1.63
C ALA A 198 -1.14 13.37 -1.03
N HIS A 199 -2.43 13.06 -0.82
CA HIS A 199 -2.91 11.73 -0.52
C HIS A 199 -3.53 11.07 -1.76
N TRP A 200 -2.78 10.13 -2.33
CA TRP A 200 -3.12 9.43 -3.57
C TRP A 200 -2.80 7.92 -3.51
N GLY A 201 -2.33 7.45 -2.35
CA GLY A 201 -2.15 6.02 -2.05
C GLY A 201 -3.38 5.42 -1.36
N SER A 202 -3.32 4.12 -1.06
CA SER A 202 -4.39 3.44 -0.30
C SER A 202 -4.12 3.51 1.20
N LEU A 203 -5.16 3.69 2.02
CA LEU A 203 -5.06 3.77 3.49
C LEU A 203 -4.67 2.43 4.14
N VAL A 204 -4.68 1.32 3.38
CA VAL A 204 -4.22 0.01 3.85
C VAL A 204 -2.69 -0.12 3.93
N PHE A 205 -1.95 0.89 3.46
CA PHE A 205 -0.50 1.00 3.63
C PHE A 205 -0.18 2.01 4.74
N ASP A 206 0.76 1.66 5.60
CA ASP A 206 1.16 2.44 6.77
C ASP A 206 1.70 3.83 6.43
N CYS A 207 2.41 4.00 5.31
CA CYS A 207 2.85 5.31 4.81
C CYS A 207 1.70 6.31 4.65
N SER A 208 0.49 5.85 4.32
CA SER A 208 -0.69 6.70 4.20
C SER A 208 -1.10 7.32 5.54
N PHE A 209 -0.79 6.70 6.68
CA PHE A 209 -1.06 7.30 7.99
C PHE A 209 -0.22 8.55 8.22
N TRP A 210 1.06 8.55 7.80
CA TRP A 210 1.87 9.76 7.84
C TRP A 210 1.34 10.81 6.86
N VAL A 211 1.07 10.40 5.61
CA VAL A 211 0.56 11.30 4.56
C VAL A 211 -0.73 12.00 4.98
N VAL A 212 -1.64 11.29 5.64
CA VAL A 212 -2.95 11.82 6.03
C VAL A 212 -2.89 12.59 7.35
N LEU A 213 -2.25 12.05 8.38
CA LEU A 213 -2.38 12.60 9.74
C LEU A 213 -1.31 13.66 10.05
N ALA A 214 -0.09 13.53 9.52
CA ALA A 214 0.98 14.50 9.79
C ALA A 214 0.63 15.94 9.33
N PRO A 215 0.10 16.19 8.11
CA PRO A 215 -0.29 17.55 7.73
C PRO A 215 -1.37 18.14 8.66
N LEU A 216 -2.32 17.32 9.09
CA LEU A 216 -3.37 17.75 10.02
C LEU A 216 -2.81 18.09 11.41
N CYS A 217 -1.79 17.38 11.87
CA CYS A 217 -1.09 17.71 13.12
C CYS A 217 -0.37 19.07 13.05
N PHE A 218 0.19 19.44 11.89
CA PHE A 218 1.13 20.56 11.77
C PHE A 218 0.62 21.78 11.00
N GLY A 219 -0.67 21.82 10.65
CA GLY A 219 -1.31 22.99 10.07
C GLY A 219 -1.28 23.07 8.55
N ALA A 220 -0.83 22.03 7.86
CA ALA A 220 -0.75 21.94 6.41
C ALA A 220 -2.08 21.50 5.77
N THR A 221 -2.25 21.74 4.47
CA THR A 221 -3.41 21.25 3.72
C THR A 221 -3.18 19.81 3.25
N LEU A 222 -4.15 18.92 3.49
CA LEU A 222 -4.20 17.59 2.88
C LEU A 222 -5.06 17.62 1.61
N LEU A 223 -4.44 17.36 0.46
CA LEU A 223 -5.14 17.16 -0.81
C LEU A 223 -5.42 15.67 -1.03
N VAL A 224 -6.68 15.28 -1.02
CA VAL A 224 -7.11 13.91 -1.31
C VAL A 224 -7.39 13.80 -2.80
N ALA A 225 -6.55 13.05 -3.52
CA ALA A 225 -6.84 12.73 -4.91
C ALA A 225 -8.12 11.87 -4.98
N PRO A 226 -9.08 12.17 -5.86
CA PRO A 226 -10.23 11.30 -6.10
C PRO A 226 -9.81 9.84 -6.34
N ASP A 227 -10.59 8.88 -5.86
CA ASP A 227 -10.33 7.46 -6.10
C ASP A 227 -10.25 7.14 -7.61
N GLY A 228 -9.25 6.37 -8.00
CA GLY A 228 -9.01 6.00 -9.39
C GLY A 228 -8.24 7.04 -10.21
N LEU A 229 -8.05 8.27 -9.72
CA LEU A 229 -7.27 9.30 -10.43
C LEU A 229 -5.78 8.94 -10.52
N GLU A 230 -5.27 8.07 -9.64
CA GLU A 230 -3.92 7.51 -9.76
C GLU A 230 -3.69 6.83 -11.11
N ALA A 231 -4.77 6.36 -11.72
CA ALA A 231 -4.74 5.80 -13.04
C ALA A 231 -4.50 6.82 -14.13
N GLU A 232 -4.86 8.10 -13.99
CA GLU A 232 -4.76 9.09 -15.06
C GLU A 232 -3.63 10.09 -14.74
N PRO A 233 -2.35 9.82 -15.12
CA PRO A 233 -1.21 10.59 -14.63
C PRO A 233 -1.26 12.06 -15.03
N GLU A 234 -1.77 12.37 -16.23
CA GLU A 234 -1.91 13.75 -16.69
C GLU A 234 -2.93 14.53 -15.85
N GLU A 235 -4.09 13.92 -15.55
CA GLU A 235 -5.11 14.55 -14.71
C GLU A 235 -4.66 14.66 -13.25
N LEU A 236 -3.99 13.63 -12.73
CA LEU A 236 -3.38 13.65 -11.40
C LEU A 236 -2.31 14.74 -11.31
N ALA A 237 -1.45 14.85 -12.32
CA ALA A 237 -0.41 15.87 -12.39
C ALA A 237 -1.02 17.28 -12.48
N ALA A 238 -2.08 17.46 -13.27
CA ALA A 238 -2.82 18.72 -13.35
C ALA A 238 -3.50 19.08 -12.02
N LEU A 239 -4.01 18.10 -11.28
CA LEU A 239 -4.53 18.30 -9.92
C LEU A 239 -3.42 18.76 -8.97
N PHE A 240 -2.27 18.09 -9.00
CA PHE A 240 -1.14 18.41 -8.13
C PHE A 240 -0.55 19.79 -8.42
N ASP A 241 -0.42 20.17 -9.69
CA ASP A 241 0.04 21.50 -10.10
C ASP A 241 -0.96 22.60 -9.67
N ARG A 242 -2.26 22.40 -9.94
CA ARG A 242 -3.33 23.34 -9.56
C ARG A 242 -3.35 23.64 -8.06
N HIS A 243 -3.12 22.61 -7.24
CA HIS A 243 -3.08 22.73 -5.79
C HIS A 243 -1.68 22.96 -5.22
N ARG A 244 -0.67 23.10 -6.08
CA ARG A 244 0.73 23.34 -5.71
C ARG A 244 1.22 22.37 -4.65
N VAL A 245 1.07 21.07 -4.90
CA VAL A 245 1.56 20.03 -3.99
C VAL A 245 3.03 20.27 -3.68
N THR A 246 3.37 20.39 -2.39
CA THR A 246 4.74 20.63 -1.91
C THR A 246 5.36 19.38 -1.31
N VAL A 247 4.54 18.38 -0.97
CA VAL A 247 4.99 17.14 -0.34
C VAL A 247 4.29 15.95 -0.96
N MET A 248 5.10 14.99 -1.43
CA MET A 248 4.61 13.75 -1.99
C MET A 248 5.33 12.56 -1.36
N HIS A 249 4.57 11.51 -1.07
CA HIS A 249 5.10 10.19 -0.77
C HIS A 249 4.80 9.26 -1.96
N SER A 250 5.76 8.43 -2.35
CA SER A 250 5.59 7.44 -3.41
C SER A 250 6.42 6.17 -3.16
N VAL A 251 6.22 5.17 -4.00
CA VAL A 251 7.09 4.00 -4.13
C VAL A 251 7.88 4.12 -5.44
N PRO A 252 9.10 3.56 -5.55
CA PRO A 252 9.94 3.68 -6.75
C PRO A 252 9.23 3.34 -8.07
N SER A 253 8.51 2.23 -8.13
CA SER A 253 7.76 1.80 -9.32
C SER A 253 6.71 2.84 -9.76
N LEU A 254 5.87 3.28 -8.83
CA LEU A 254 4.82 4.25 -9.09
C LEU A 254 5.37 5.62 -9.45
N LEU A 255 6.48 6.03 -8.81
CA LEU A 255 7.19 7.26 -9.16
C LEU A 255 7.74 7.21 -10.58
N ARG A 256 8.33 6.08 -10.99
CA ARG A 256 8.85 5.90 -12.35
C ARG A 256 7.75 6.03 -13.40
N GLU A 257 6.61 5.40 -13.17
CA GLU A 257 5.47 5.48 -14.07
C GLU A 257 4.93 6.91 -14.16
N PHE A 258 4.77 7.58 -13.00
CA PHE A 258 4.32 8.96 -12.92
C PHE A 258 5.26 9.93 -13.66
N THR A 259 6.59 9.74 -13.54
CA THR A 259 7.58 10.60 -14.23
C THR A 259 7.65 10.34 -15.73
N SER A 260 7.45 9.10 -16.19
CA SER A 260 7.43 8.79 -17.63
C SER A 260 6.22 9.37 -18.37
N GLU A 261 5.13 9.65 -17.67
CA GLU A 261 3.83 9.95 -18.28
C GLU A 261 3.37 11.40 -18.04
N GLY A 262 4.30 12.34 -18.12
CA GLY A 262 3.97 13.77 -18.06
C GLY A 262 3.77 14.34 -16.65
N GLY A 263 4.08 13.56 -15.60
CA GLY A 263 4.05 14.03 -14.21
C GLY A 263 5.09 15.10 -13.84
N ALA A 264 5.99 15.47 -14.76
CA ALA A 264 7.08 16.43 -14.54
C ALA A 264 6.61 17.76 -13.94
N ALA A 265 5.50 18.33 -14.45
CA ALA A 265 4.98 19.60 -13.95
C ALA A 265 4.55 19.52 -12.47
N ALA A 266 3.98 18.40 -12.06
CA ALA A 266 3.55 18.17 -10.68
C ALA A 266 4.71 18.04 -9.69
N LEU A 267 5.91 17.70 -10.17
CA LEU A 267 7.10 17.57 -9.32
C LEU A 267 7.81 18.91 -9.10
N ALA A 268 7.56 19.92 -9.94
CA ALA A 268 8.27 21.19 -9.90
C ALA A 268 8.00 22.00 -8.61
N SER A 269 6.82 21.86 -8.01
CA SER A 269 6.45 22.55 -6.76
C SER A 269 6.87 21.81 -5.49
N LEU A 270 7.42 20.59 -5.61
CA LEU A 270 7.79 19.79 -4.46
C LEU A 270 8.95 20.41 -3.67
N ARG A 271 8.77 20.49 -2.37
CA ARG A 271 9.82 20.73 -1.37
C ARG A 271 10.39 19.42 -0.86
N TYR A 272 9.52 18.41 -0.68
CA TYR A 272 9.88 17.11 -0.12
C TYR A 272 9.29 15.97 -0.95
N LEU A 273 10.14 15.03 -1.32
CA LEU A 273 9.74 13.76 -1.94
C LEU A 273 10.20 12.61 -1.04
N LEU A 274 9.24 11.91 -0.45
CA LEU A 274 9.49 10.74 0.37
C LEU A 274 9.27 9.49 -0.47
N ILE A 275 10.24 8.59 -0.46
CA ILE A 275 10.21 7.35 -1.25
C ILE A 275 10.47 6.20 -0.31
N ALA A 276 9.55 5.23 -0.28
CA ALA A 276 9.67 4.06 0.58
C ALA A 276 9.14 2.80 -0.12
N GLY A 277 9.23 1.66 0.57
CA GLY A 277 8.50 0.47 0.17
C GLY A 277 9.20 -0.43 -0.85
N GLU A 278 10.19 0.03 -1.63
CA GLU A 278 10.97 -0.79 -2.57
C GLU A 278 12.44 -0.37 -2.62
N ARG A 279 13.27 -1.15 -3.30
CA ARG A 279 14.65 -0.73 -3.61
C ARG A 279 14.58 0.50 -4.50
N LEU A 280 15.30 1.57 -4.13
CA LEU A 280 15.34 2.82 -4.86
C LEU A 280 16.60 2.87 -5.74
N PRO A 281 16.50 2.68 -7.07
CA PRO A 281 17.66 2.63 -7.94
C PRO A 281 18.18 4.03 -8.29
N GLY A 282 19.49 4.15 -8.51
CA GLY A 282 20.12 5.45 -8.80
C GLY A 282 19.70 6.06 -10.14
N ASP A 283 19.30 5.25 -11.12
CA ASP A 283 18.78 5.74 -12.41
C ASP A 283 17.47 6.53 -12.26
N LEU A 284 16.57 6.06 -11.40
CA LEU A 284 15.34 6.77 -11.06
C LEU A 284 15.65 8.07 -10.33
N ILE A 285 16.64 8.08 -9.44
CA ILE A 285 17.08 9.30 -8.76
C ILE A 285 17.62 10.32 -9.78
N ARG A 286 18.46 9.91 -10.73
CA ARG A 286 18.92 10.80 -11.82
C ARG A 286 17.75 11.43 -12.56
N GLN A 287 16.79 10.60 -12.98
CA GLN A 287 15.60 11.08 -13.68
C GLN A 287 14.78 12.07 -12.84
N VAL A 288 14.59 11.80 -11.55
CA VAL A 288 13.78 12.65 -10.67
C VAL A 288 14.47 13.97 -10.37
N LEU A 289 15.79 13.96 -10.14
CA LEU A 289 16.57 15.18 -9.89
C LEU A 289 16.53 16.16 -11.07
N ASP A 290 16.38 15.67 -12.30
CA ASP A 290 16.19 16.52 -13.48
C ASP A 290 14.82 17.21 -13.51
N LEU A 291 13.84 16.71 -12.75
CA LEU A 291 12.44 17.18 -12.75
C LEU A 291 12.08 18.04 -11.54
N THR A 292 12.86 17.98 -10.46
CA THR A 292 12.51 18.69 -9.21
C THR A 292 13.74 19.17 -8.43
N GLY A 293 13.59 20.31 -7.76
CA GLY A 293 14.52 20.80 -6.74
C GLY A 293 14.21 20.29 -5.33
N ALA A 294 13.28 19.36 -5.18
CA ALA A 294 12.86 18.82 -3.89
C ALA A 294 14.02 18.11 -3.16
N ARG A 295 13.97 18.14 -1.84
CA ARG A 295 14.79 17.26 -1.01
C ARG A 295 14.17 15.87 -1.02
N ILE A 296 14.95 14.88 -1.45
CA ILE A 296 14.48 13.51 -1.63
C ILE A 296 14.96 12.65 -0.46
N PHE A 297 14.07 11.83 0.08
CA PHE A 297 14.35 10.93 1.18
C PHE A 297 14.00 9.50 0.80
N ASN A 298 14.99 8.62 0.80
CA ASN A 298 14.76 7.18 0.84
C ASN A 298 14.41 6.79 2.28
N GLN A 299 13.29 6.11 2.48
CA GLN A 299 12.80 5.70 3.78
C GLN A 299 12.56 4.19 3.79
N TYR A 300 12.82 3.59 4.95
CA TYR A 300 12.64 2.16 5.14
C TYR A 300 11.98 1.91 6.49
N GLY A 301 10.91 1.13 6.46
CA GLY A 301 10.41 0.42 7.62
C GLY A 301 9.44 -0.68 7.21
N PRO A 302 9.41 -1.80 7.93
CA PRO A 302 8.28 -2.71 7.91
C PRO A 302 7.13 -2.17 8.77
N THR A 303 5.91 -2.62 8.48
CA THR A 303 4.69 -2.23 9.24
C THR A 303 4.79 -2.54 10.72
N GLU A 304 5.51 -3.60 11.10
CA GLU A 304 5.77 -3.98 12.49
C GLU A 304 6.64 -2.98 13.27
N THR A 305 7.18 -1.96 12.59
CA THR A 305 7.98 -0.91 13.22
C THR A 305 7.43 0.49 12.93
N CYS A 306 6.13 0.62 12.65
CA CYS A 306 5.43 1.88 12.45
C CYS A 306 6.03 2.75 11.31
N ILE A 307 5.57 2.47 10.09
CA ILE A 307 5.83 3.27 8.89
C ILE A 307 7.30 3.19 8.43
N ASP A 308 8.16 4.10 8.89
CA ASP A 308 9.58 4.13 8.53
C ASP A 308 10.45 4.30 9.77
N VAL A 309 11.54 3.54 9.83
CA VAL A 309 12.49 3.47 10.94
C VAL A 309 13.94 3.72 10.56
N LEU A 310 14.25 3.79 9.27
CA LEU A 310 15.52 4.27 8.75
C LEU A 310 15.27 5.31 7.65
N THR A 311 16.18 6.28 7.53
CA THR A 311 16.12 7.25 6.43
C THR A 311 17.49 7.60 5.88
N HIS A 312 17.54 7.83 4.57
CA HIS A 312 18.66 8.42 3.85
C HIS A 312 18.16 9.63 3.06
N GLU A 313 18.73 10.81 3.29
CA GLU A 313 18.50 11.95 2.40
C GLU A 313 19.47 11.84 1.23
N ILE A 314 18.95 11.93 0.01
CA ILE A 314 19.74 11.85 -1.20
C ILE A 314 20.74 13.00 -1.21
N ALA A 315 22.02 12.67 -1.28
CA ALA A 315 23.14 13.61 -1.36
C ALA A 315 23.71 13.65 -2.80
N PRO A 316 24.39 14.75 -3.18
CA PRO A 316 25.08 14.81 -4.47
C PRO A 316 26.05 13.63 -4.66
N GLY A 317 25.95 12.93 -5.78
CA GLY A 317 26.75 11.75 -6.12
C GLY A 317 26.06 10.43 -5.79
N ASP A 318 25.00 10.42 -4.99
CA ASP A 318 24.21 9.20 -4.73
C ASP A 318 23.59 8.65 -6.01
N GLU A 319 23.26 9.50 -6.97
CA GLU A 319 22.68 9.13 -8.26
C GLU A 319 23.58 8.22 -9.13
N ALA A 320 24.85 8.06 -8.74
CA ALA A 320 25.81 7.13 -9.34
C ALA A 320 25.81 5.73 -8.68
N LEU A 321 25.13 5.54 -7.55
CA LEU A 321 24.99 4.22 -6.91
C LEU A 321 23.95 3.37 -7.66
N ASP A 322 24.14 2.05 -7.66
CA ASP A 322 23.14 1.13 -8.22
C ASP A 322 21.79 1.23 -7.48
N ALA A 323 21.85 1.36 -6.15
CA ALA A 323 20.68 1.55 -5.31
C ALA A 323 21.01 2.36 -4.05
N MET A 324 20.01 3.10 -3.58
CA MET A 324 20.14 3.97 -2.41
C MET A 324 20.24 3.15 -1.12
N PRO A 325 21.11 3.56 -0.17
CA PRO A 325 21.09 2.98 1.16
C PRO A 325 19.74 3.28 1.84
N ILE A 326 19.34 2.41 2.76
CA ILE A 326 18.14 2.59 3.58
C ILE A 326 18.41 3.54 4.77
N GLY A 327 19.68 3.85 5.02
CA GLY A 327 20.10 4.99 5.82
C GLY A 327 20.27 4.68 7.30
N ARG A 328 19.93 5.63 8.17
CA ARG A 328 20.18 5.57 9.61
C ARG A 328 18.89 5.62 10.44
N PRO A 329 18.89 5.09 11.67
CA PRO A 329 17.72 5.13 12.56
C PRO A 329 17.20 6.53 12.87
N LEU A 330 15.87 6.66 12.94
CA LEU A 330 15.19 7.85 13.49
C LEU A 330 15.47 7.98 14.98
N ASP A 331 15.25 9.17 15.54
CA ASP A 331 15.25 9.39 17.00
C ASP A 331 14.28 8.44 17.73
N GLY A 332 14.73 7.87 18.85
CA GLY A 332 14.00 6.85 19.62
C GLY A 332 13.97 5.45 19.02
N VAL A 333 14.69 5.21 17.92
CA VAL A 333 14.87 3.91 17.26
C VAL A 333 16.33 3.47 17.34
N HIS A 334 16.56 2.17 17.53
CA HIS A 334 17.88 1.58 17.31
C HIS A 334 17.81 0.41 16.36
N ALA A 335 18.85 0.29 15.55
CA ALA A 335 19.03 -0.80 14.59
C ALA A 335 20.21 -1.66 15.03
N VAL A 336 20.02 -2.97 14.96
CA VAL A 336 21.01 -3.99 15.29
C VAL A 336 21.19 -4.86 14.05
N VAL A 337 22.42 -4.98 13.56
CA VAL A 337 22.75 -5.93 12.48
C VAL A 337 23.27 -7.18 13.16
N ALA A 338 22.54 -8.30 13.05
CA ALA A 338 22.76 -9.49 13.85
C ALA A 338 23.04 -10.75 13.03
N ASP A 339 23.73 -11.71 13.65
CA ASP A 339 23.89 -13.06 13.14
C ASP A 339 22.63 -13.91 13.41
N GLU A 340 22.67 -15.20 13.02
CA GLU A 340 21.56 -16.13 13.21
C GLU A 340 21.18 -16.35 14.69
N ALA A 341 22.11 -16.13 15.62
CA ALA A 341 21.88 -16.24 17.05
C ALA A 341 21.30 -14.94 17.66
N GLY A 342 21.14 -13.89 16.86
CA GLY A 342 20.67 -12.58 17.30
C GLY A 342 21.76 -11.74 17.97
N ALA A 343 23.03 -12.13 17.87
CA ALA A 343 24.15 -11.35 18.38
C ALA A 343 24.64 -10.36 17.32
N PRO A 344 25.03 -9.11 17.67
CA PRO A 344 25.34 -8.15 16.64
C PRO A 344 26.73 -8.39 16.02
N VAL A 345 26.83 -8.15 14.72
CA VAL A 345 28.03 -8.41 13.93
C VAL A 345 28.93 -7.16 13.83
N PRO A 346 30.20 -7.28 13.43
CA PRO A 346 31.06 -6.13 13.16
C PRO A 346 30.57 -5.29 11.97
N ALA A 347 30.75 -3.96 12.03
CA ALA A 347 30.45 -3.05 10.92
C ALA A 347 31.08 -3.53 9.60
N GLY A 348 30.33 -3.40 8.50
CA GLY A 348 30.70 -3.96 7.19
C GLY A 348 30.41 -5.44 7.01
N THR A 349 29.92 -6.16 8.04
CA THR A 349 29.46 -7.55 7.92
C THR A 349 27.97 -7.57 7.58
N ALA A 350 27.56 -8.47 6.68
CA ALA A 350 26.15 -8.69 6.40
C ALA A 350 25.48 -9.45 7.57
N GLY A 351 24.27 -9.05 7.93
CA GLY A 351 23.47 -9.70 8.97
C GLY A 351 21.99 -9.32 8.88
N GLU A 352 21.16 -9.99 9.67
CA GLU A 352 19.73 -9.67 9.80
C GLU A 352 19.55 -8.32 10.49
N LEU A 353 18.67 -7.47 9.97
CA LEU A 353 18.28 -6.23 10.61
C LEU A 353 17.23 -6.49 11.70
N LEU A 354 17.54 -6.10 12.93
CA LEU A 354 16.62 -6.07 14.05
C LEU A 354 16.37 -4.62 14.47
N ILE A 355 15.10 -4.27 14.71
CA ILE A 355 14.69 -2.90 15.05
C ILE A 355 14.10 -2.87 16.45
N GLY A 356 14.61 -1.96 17.29
CA GLY A 356 14.09 -1.70 18.63
C GLY A 356 13.69 -0.24 18.84
N GLY A 357 13.18 0.04 20.04
CA GLY A 357 12.78 1.38 20.46
C GLY A 357 11.28 1.67 20.30
N THR A 358 10.93 2.96 20.31
CA THR A 358 9.54 3.44 20.43
C THR A 358 8.65 3.06 19.25
N SER A 359 9.24 2.78 18.08
CA SER A 359 8.50 2.50 16.86
C SER A 359 8.01 1.04 16.74
N VAL A 360 8.40 0.14 17.65
CA VAL A 360 8.05 -1.29 17.58
C VAL A 360 6.57 -1.53 17.92
N ALA A 361 5.85 -2.20 17.02
CA ALA A 361 4.45 -2.58 17.18
C ALA A 361 4.22 -3.53 18.37
N TRP A 362 2.98 -3.63 18.85
CA TRP A 362 2.58 -4.59 19.87
C TRP A 362 2.71 -6.05 19.42
N GLY A 363 2.54 -6.31 18.12
CA GLY A 363 2.58 -7.65 17.57
C GLY A 363 1.43 -7.90 16.61
N TYR A 364 1.10 -9.17 16.42
CA TYR A 364 0.02 -9.62 15.56
C TYR A 364 -1.22 -9.99 16.39
N ALA A 365 -2.35 -9.32 16.14
CA ALA A 365 -3.60 -9.59 16.84
C ALA A 365 -4.06 -11.05 16.63
N GLY A 366 -4.40 -11.75 17.73
CA GLY A 366 -4.81 -13.15 17.69
C GLY A 366 -3.72 -14.17 17.28
N ALA A 367 -2.45 -13.77 17.16
CA ALA A 367 -1.37 -14.62 16.66
C ALA A 367 -0.12 -14.62 17.56
N ALA A 368 -0.31 -14.99 18.84
CA ALA A 368 0.73 -14.96 19.87
C ALA A 368 2.03 -15.71 19.50
N ALA A 369 1.93 -16.88 18.84
CA ALA A 369 3.11 -17.63 18.41
C ALA A 369 3.95 -16.89 17.36
N ALA A 370 3.29 -16.31 16.34
CA ALA A 370 3.97 -15.50 15.33
C ALA A 370 4.55 -14.22 15.94
N THR A 371 3.86 -13.63 16.93
CA THR A 371 4.38 -12.49 17.68
C THR A 371 5.65 -12.87 18.44
N ALA A 372 5.65 -13.97 19.20
CA ALA A 372 6.82 -14.40 19.97
C ALA A 372 8.02 -14.78 19.08
N GLU A 373 7.78 -15.27 17.87
CA GLU A 373 8.83 -15.58 16.89
C GLU A 373 9.56 -14.31 16.40
N ARG A 374 8.81 -13.23 16.15
CA ARG A 374 9.34 -12.02 15.49
C ARG A 374 9.65 -10.87 16.45
N PHE A 375 8.98 -10.78 17.59
CA PHE A 375 9.14 -9.73 18.59
C PHE A 375 9.88 -10.29 19.81
N VAL A 376 11.20 -10.27 19.75
CA VAL A 376 12.10 -10.88 20.73
C VAL A 376 12.53 -9.89 21.81
N PRO A 377 13.02 -10.33 22.99
CA PRO A 377 13.51 -9.42 24.02
C PRO A 377 14.63 -8.49 23.51
N ASP A 378 14.59 -7.22 23.91
CA ASP A 378 15.61 -6.24 23.57
C ASP A 378 16.62 -6.04 24.72
N PRO A 379 17.85 -6.60 24.62
CA PRO A 379 18.87 -6.38 25.64
C PRO A 379 19.56 -5.00 25.52
N TYR A 380 19.22 -4.21 24.50
CA TYR A 380 19.87 -2.94 24.20
C TYR A 380 18.99 -1.73 24.57
N GLY A 381 17.68 -1.91 24.59
CA GLY A 381 16.69 -0.89 24.91
C GLY A 381 16.37 -0.74 26.40
N ALA A 382 15.24 -0.09 26.69
CA ALA A 382 14.73 0.02 28.04
C ALA A 382 14.24 -1.34 28.57
N PRO A 383 14.19 -1.55 29.91
CA PRO A 383 13.63 -2.77 30.48
C PRO A 383 12.22 -3.06 29.94
N GLY A 384 12.00 -4.30 29.47
CA GLY A 384 10.74 -4.71 28.84
C GLY A 384 10.60 -4.35 27.35
N GLY A 385 11.62 -3.71 26.75
CA GLY A 385 11.69 -3.45 25.32
C GLY A 385 11.76 -4.73 24.49
N ARG A 386 11.40 -4.60 23.20
CA ARG A 386 11.40 -5.71 22.23
C ARG A 386 12.09 -5.27 20.94
N LEU A 387 12.80 -6.22 20.32
CA LEU A 387 13.32 -6.10 18.97
C LEU A 387 12.37 -6.80 18.01
N TYR A 388 12.08 -6.17 16.88
CA TYR A 388 11.43 -6.82 15.75
C TYR A 388 12.48 -7.38 14.78
N ARG A 389 12.36 -8.68 14.47
CA ARG A 389 13.17 -9.39 13.47
C ARG A 389 12.57 -9.17 12.08
N THR A 390 13.23 -8.35 11.27
CA THR A 390 12.70 -7.92 9.97
C THR A 390 12.75 -9.02 8.91
N GLY A 391 13.69 -9.96 9.03
CA GLY A 391 14.08 -10.88 7.97
C GLY A 391 14.85 -10.22 6.81
N ASP A 392 15.19 -8.93 6.92
CA ASP A 392 15.98 -8.22 5.91
C ASP A 392 17.47 -8.36 6.19
N LEU A 393 18.26 -8.68 5.17
CA LEU A 393 19.72 -8.69 5.21
C LEU A 393 20.25 -7.30 4.88
N VAL A 394 21.08 -6.78 5.77
CA VAL A 394 21.70 -5.46 5.61
C VAL A 394 23.18 -5.49 5.94
N ARG A 395 23.88 -4.44 5.56
CA ARG A 395 25.25 -4.17 5.96
C ARG A 395 25.43 -2.70 6.31
N GLU A 396 26.26 -2.41 7.30
CA GLU A 396 26.67 -1.05 7.63
C GLU A 396 27.81 -0.60 6.71
N ARG A 397 27.63 0.55 6.05
CA ARG A 397 28.61 1.20 5.20
C ARG A 397 29.66 1.96 6.03
N PRO A 398 30.81 2.34 5.46
CA PRO A 398 31.81 3.16 6.16
C PRO A 398 31.29 4.53 6.64
N ASP A 399 30.30 5.07 5.94
CA ASP A 399 29.59 6.29 6.32
C ASP A 399 28.54 6.07 7.42
N GLY A 400 28.38 4.84 7.93
CA GLY A 400 27.40 4.48 8.95
C GLY A 400 25.95 4.39 8.44
N ALA A 401 25.67 4.53 7.15
CA ALA A 401 24.35 4.21 6.61
C ALA A 401 24.20 2.69 6.44
N LEU A 402 23.00 2.18 6.63
CA LEU A 402 22.68 0.79 6.33
C LEU A 402 22.32 0.66 4.85
N GLU A 403 22.86 -0.36 4.19
CA GLU A 403 22.46 -0.77 2.84
C GLU A 403 21.69 -2.09 2.88
N PHE A 404 20.64 -2.17 2.08
CA PHE A 404 19.81 -3.35 1.93
C PHE A 404 20.44 -4.33 0.93
N LEU A 405 20.59 -5.59 1.33
CA LEU A 405 21.22 -6.65 0.54
C LEU A 405 20.22 -7.70 0.03
N GLY A 406 19.04 -7.80 0.65
CA GLY A 406 18.02 -8.79 0.30
C GLY A 406 17.25 -9.26 1.53
N ARG A 407 16.61 -10.42 1.43
CA ARG A 407 15.90 -11.05 2.53
C ARG A 407 16.46 -12.43 2.85
N VAL A 408 16.34 -12.85 4.11
CA VAL A 408 16.67 -14.22 4.54
C VAL A 408 15.59 -15.23 4.10
N ASP A 409 14.38 -14.73 3.88
CA ASP A 409 13.22 -15.47 3.42
C ASP A 409 12.89 -15.11 1.95
N HIS A 410 11.76 -15.58 1.43
CA HIS A 410 11.37 -15.42 0.01
C HIS A 410 10.38 -14.28 -0.23
N GLN A 411 10.11 -13.42 0.76
CA GLN A 411 9.14 -12.34 0.58
C GLN A 411 9.68 -11.32 -0.41
N VAL A 412 8.78 -10.68 -1.13
CA VAL A 412 9.13 -9.64 -2.09
C VAL A 412 8.22 -8.45 -1.97
N LYS A 413 8.68 -7.30 -2.48
CA LYS A 413 7.91 -6.07 -2.58
C LYS A 413 7.63 -5.83 -4.05
N ILE A 414 6.35 -5.88 -4.43
CA ILE A 414 5.87 -5.70 -5.79
C ILE A 414 4.94 -4.50 -5.79
N ARG A 415 5.36 -3.41 -6.44
CA ARG A 415 4.62 -2.13 -6.46
C ARG A 415 4.33 -1.61 -5.04
N GLY A 416 5.32 -1.72 -4.16
CA GLY A 416 5.20 -1.36 -2.73
C GLY A 416 4.40 -2.34 -1.86
N VAL A 417 3.76 -3.36 -2.46
CA VAL A 417 2.98 -4.35 -1.71
C VAL A 417 3.90 -5.48 -1.26
N ARG A 418 3.89 -5.80 0.03
CA ARG A 418 4.57 -6.99 0.57
C ARG A 418 3.80 -8.23 0.13
N VAL A 419 4.48 -9.13 -0.56
CA VAL A 419 3.91 -10.38 -1.07
C VAL A 419 4.77 -11.55 -0.61
N GLU A 420 4.11 -12.57 -0.06
CA GLU A 420 4.71 -13.88 0.19
C GLU A 420 4.42 -14.81 -1.00
N PRO A 421 5.43 -15.30 -1.72
CA PRO A 421 5.19 -16.33 -2.73
C PRO A 421 4.50 -17.58 -2.17
N SER A 422 4.75 -17.92 -0.90
CA SER A 422 4.06 -19.02 -0.21
C SER A 422 2.56 -18.78 -0.03
N ASP A 423 2.10 -17.53 0.08
CA ASP A 423 0.67 -17.21 0.18
C ASP A 423 -0.03 -17.50 -1.15
N VAL A 424 0.67 -17.19 -2.25
CA VAL A 424 0.22 -17.51 -3.61
C VAL A 424 0.22 -19.02 -3.84
N GLU A 425 1.25 -19.73 -3.38
CA GLU A 425 1.31 -21.21 -3.43
C GLU A 425 0.15 -21.83 -2.66
N HIS A 426 -0.12 -21.35 -1.44
CA HIS A 426 -1.23 -21.86 -0.64
C HIS A 426 -2.57 -21.63 -1.33
N ALA A 427 -2.78 -20.44 -1.89
CA ALA A 427 -3.99 -20.13 -2.65
C ALA A 427 -4.11 -21.03 -3.90
N LEU A 428 -3.04 -21.24 -4.66
CA LEU A 428 -3.00 -22.15 -5.81
C LEU A 428 -3.37 -23.58 -5.42
N LEU A 429 -2.89 -24.07 -4.27
CA LEU A 429 -3.19 -25.41 -3.77
C LEU A 429 -4.65 -25.59 -3.32
N LEU A 430 -5.44 -24.52 -3.20
CA LEU A 430 -6.89 -24.62 -3.00
C LEU A 430 -7.64 -24.88 -4.32
N HIS A 431 -6.99 -24.73 -5.47
CA HIS A 431 -7.59 -25.04 -6.78
C HIS A 431 -7.69 -26.56 -6.95
N PRO A 432 -8.86 -27.12 -7.32
CA PRO A 432 -9.09 -28.57 -7.34
C PRO A 432 -8.15 -29.32 -8.30
N ASP A 433 -7.72 -28.66 -9.37
CA ASP A 433 -6.88 -29.27 -10.41
C ASP A 433 -5.37 -29.00 -10.23
N VAL A 434 -4.94 -28.36 -9.13
CA VAL A 434 -3.52 -28.10 -8.80
C VAL A 434 -3.08 -29.01 -7.65
N SER A 435 -2.04 -29.82 -7.90
CA SER A 435 -1.52 -30.79 -6.92
C SER A 435 -0.21 -30.32 -6.23
N GLN A 436 0.60 -29.54 -6.93
CA GLN A 436 1.78 -28.87 -6.36
C GLN A 436 1.91 -27.47 -6.96
N ALA A 437 2.40 -26.52 -6.16
CA ALA A 437 2.69 -25.16 -6.59
C ALA A 437 4.01 -24.69 -5.98
N ALA A 438 4.82 -24.01 -6.78
CA ALA A 438 5.97 -23.22 -6.37
C ALA A 438 5.95 -21.88 -7.09
N VAL A 439 5.99 -20.78 -6.35
CA VAL A 439 5.97 -19.43 -6.90
C VAL A 439 7.33 -18.80 -6.65
N VAL A 440 7.93 -18.27 -7.71
CA VAL A 440 9.24 -17.62 -7.66
C VAL A 440 9.11 -16.17 -8.11
N ALA A 441 9.84 -15.30 -7.43
CA ALA A 441 10.02 -13.93 -7.85
C ALA A 441 11.18 -13.83 -8.83
N VAL A 442 11.00 -13.09 -9.92
CA VAL A 442 12.03 -12.83 -10.92
C VAL A 442 12.06 -11.34 -11.24
N GLU A 443 13.23 -10.84 -11.61
CA GLU A 443 13.37 -9.46 -12.08
C GLU A 443 12.58 -9.27 -13.38
N ASP A 444 11.95 -8.11 -13.51
CA ASP A 444 11.34 -7.64 -14.77
C ASP A 444 12.31 -6.67 -15.45
N PRO A 445 13.10 -7.12 -16.45
CA PRO A 445 14.03 -6.25 -17.15
C PRO A 445 13.35 -5.25 -18.10
N GLU A 446 12.09 -5.46 -18.51
CA GLU A 446 11.39 -4.58 -19.44
C GLU A 446 10.76 -3.37 -18.72
N HIS A 447 10.14 -3.60 -17.56
CA HIS A 447 9.42 -2.55 -16.81
C HIS A 447 10.13 -2.11 -15.52
N GLY A 448 11.20 -2.82 -15.13
CA GLY A 448 11.86 -2.66 -13.84
C GLY A 448 11.06 -3.25 -12.68
N GLY A 449 11.77 -3.78 -11.67
CA GLY A 449 11.15 -4.33 -10.46
C GLY A 449 11.05 -5.86 -10.46
N ILE A 450 10.05 -6.40 -9.76
CA ILE A 450 9.87 -7.83 -9.50
C ILE A 450 8.50 -8.28 -10.02
N ARG A 451 8.46 -9.42 -10.71
CA ARG A 451 7.23 -10.14 -11.09
C ARG A 451 7.22 -11.56 -10.53
N LEU A 452 6.03 -12.17 -10.43
CA LEU A 452 5.87 -13.55 -9.97
C LEU A 452 5.67 -14.53 -11.13
N ALA A 453 6.30 -15.69 -11.03
CA ALA A 453 6.07 -16.84 -11.90
C ALA A 453 5.62 -18.05 -11.07
N ALA A 454 4.50 -18.66 -11.44
CA ALA A 454 3.98 -19.87 -10.81
C ALA A 454 4.42 -21.11 -11.59
N HIS A 455 4.92 -22.12 -10.87
CA HIS A 455 5.29 -23.42 -11.40
C HIS A 455 4.40 -24.48 -10.74
N LEU A 456 3.67 -25.22 -11.56
CA LEU A 456 2.54 -26.04 -11.14
C LEU A 456 2.71 -27.49 -11.56
N VAL A 457 2.21 -28.42 -10.74
CA VAL A 457 1.88 -29.78 -11.17
C VAL A 457 0.36 -29.91 -11.13
N THR A 458 -0.26 -30.21 -12.26
CA THR A 458 -1.72 -30.30 -12.38
C THR A 458 -2.19 -31.75 -12.28
N GLY A 459 -3.47 -31.94 -11.95
CA GLY A 459 -4.12 -33.25 -11.98
C GLY A 459 -4.44 -33.74 -13.39
N GLU A 460 -5.43 -34.62 -13.53
CA GLU A 460 -5.91 -35.12 -14.82
C GLU A 460 -6.45 -34.01 -15.73
N LYS A 461 -7.01 -32.96 -15.11
CA LYS A 461 -7.39 -31.73 -15.81
C LYS A 461 -6.27 -30.71 -15.66
N THR A 462 -5.95 -30.05 -16.76
CA THR A 462 -5.02 -28.92 -16.78
C THR A 462 -5.83 -27.64 -16.86
N PRO A 463 -5.93 -26.86 -15.76
CA PRO A 463 -6.56 -25.55 -15.82
C PRO A 463 -5.73 -24.61 -16.68
N ASP A 464 -6.40 -23.75 -17.45
CA ASP A 464 -5.74 -22.70 -18.22
C ASP A 464 -5.27 -21.54 -17.32
N ASP A 465 -4.47 -20.63 -17.86
CA ASP A 465 -3.90 -19.50 -17.11
C ASP A 465 -4.99 -18.54 -16.62
N ALA A 466 -6.07 -18.40 -17.38
CA ALA A 466 -7.16 -17.49 -17.05
C ALA A 466 -7.96 -18.03 -15.86
N ASP A 467 -8.25 -19.32 -15.82
CA ASP A 467 -8.92 -20.00 -14.71
C ASP A 467 -8.11 -19.88 -13.41
N LEU A 468 -6.81 -20.17 -13.46
CA LEU A 468 -5.92 -20.03 -12.31
C LEU A 468 -5.83 -18.58 -11.82
N ARG A 469 -5.70 -17.63 -12.75
CA ARG A 469 -5.64 -16.20 -12.42
C ARG A 469 -6.96 -15.72 -11.81
N ASP A 470 -8.10 -16.07 -12.41
CA ASP A 470 -9.44 -15.75 -11.90
C ASP A 470 -9.65 -16.33 -10.50
N PHE A 471 -9.19 -17.56 -10.27
CA PHE A 471 -9.26 -18.22 -8.97
C PHE A 471 -8.43 -17.50 -7.91
N LEU A 472 -7.22 -17.06 -8.25
CA LEU A 472 -6.34 -16.30 -7.35
C LEU A 472 -6.84 -14.87 -7.11
N ALA A 473 -7.36 -14.20 -8.14
CA ALA A 473 -7.88 -12.83 -8.05
C ALA A 473 -9.10 -12.71 -7.12
N GLN A 474 -9.76 -13.82 -6.80
CA GLN A 474 -10.83 -13.88 -5.80
C GLN A 474 -10.33 -13.92 -4.35
N ARG A 475 -9.02 -14.15 -4.13
CA ARG A 475 -8.42 -14.43 -2.81
C ARG A 475 -7.27 -13.52 -2.46
N LEU A 476 -6.53 -13.07 -3.46
CA LEU A 476 -5.29 -12.33 -3.29
C LEU A 476 -5.41 -10.90 -3.82
N VAL A 477 -4.53 -10.04 -3.32
CA VAL A 477 -4.30 -8.71 -3.91
C VAL A 477 -3.70 -8.85 -5.31
N SER A 478 -3.99 -7.89 -6.19
CA SER A 478 -3.55 -7.94 -7.60
C SER A 478 -2.03 -8.07 -7.75
N ALA A 479 -1.25 -7.43 -6.88
CA ALA A 479 0.21 -7.49 -6.87
C ALA A 479 0.76 -8.90 -6.55
N ALA A 480 -0.06 -9.78 -5.97
CA ALA A 480 0.32 -11.16 -5.67
C ALA A 480 -0.08 -12.15 -6.76
N LEU A 481 -0.68 -11.70 -7.87
CA LEU A 481 -1.04 -12.57 -8.98
C LEU A 481 0.19 -12.88 -9.84
N PRO A 482 0.51 -14.16 -10.10
CA PRO A 482 1.56 -14.53 -11.06
C PRO A 482 1.27 -14.00 -12.46
N GLU A 483 2.32 -13.53 -13.12
CA GLU A 483 2.27 -13.09 -14.52
C GLU A 483 2.43 -14.27 -15.49
N SER A 484 2.95 -15.41 -15.03
CA SER A 484 3.09 -16.62 -15.84
C SER A 484 2.80 -17.88 -15.02
N TYR A 485 2.20 -18.89 -15.67
CA TYR A 485 1.88 -20.18 -15.08
C TYR A 485 2.51 -21.30 -15.90
N ARG A 486 3.54 -21.95 -15.36
CA ARG A 486 4.28 -23.02 -16.02
C ARG A 486 3.89 -24.37 -15.44
N ARG A 487 3.49 -25.30 -16.30
CA ARG A 487 3.18 -26.67 -15.88
C ARG A 487 4.43 -27.53 -15.96
N HIS A 488 4.60 -28.40 -14.96
CA HIS A 488 5.69 -29.35 -14.85
C HIS A 488 5.09 -30.74 -14.60
N PRO A 489 5.68 -31.82 -15.14
CA PRO A 489 5.32 -33.17 -14.72
C PRO A 489 5.68 -33.39 -13.24
N THR A 490 6.78 -32.80 -12.78
CA THR A 490 7.20 -32.76 -11.38
C THR A 490 8.03 -31.50 -11.13
N LEU A 491 7.93 -30.90 -9.94
CA LEU A 491 8.81 -29.79 -9.57
C LEU A 491 10.24 -30.28 -9.30
N PRO A 492 11.27 -29.54 -9.75
CA PRO A 492 12.67 -29.87 -9.47
C PRO A 492 12.93 -29.77 -7.96
N ARG A 493 13.79 -30.66 -7.46
CA ARG A 493 14.12 -30.77 -6.04
C ARG A 493 15.62 -30.82 -5.84
N LEU A 494 16.07 -30.20 -4.74
CA LEU A 494 17.43 -30.33 -4.24
C LEU A 494 17.67 -31.75 -3.70
N THR A 495 18.94 -32.11 -3.48
CA THR A 495 19.33 -33.36 -2.81
C THR A 495 18.73 -33.51 -1.40
N SER A 496 18.34 -32.40 -0.76
CA SER A 496 17.62 -32.38 0.52
C SER A 496 16.13 -32.73 0.42
N GLY A 497 15.59 -32.90 -0.80
CA GLY A 497 14.17 -33.14 -1.07
C GLY A 497 13.30 -31.87 -1.11
N LYS A 498 13.85 -30.70 -0.76
CA LYS A 498 13.18 -29.40 -0.90
C LYS A 498 13.06 -28.99 -2.37
N ILE A 499 12.04 -28.20 -2.72
CA ILE A 499 11.88 -27.66 -4.08
C ILE A 499 13.08 -26.78 -4.43
N ASP A 500 13.65 -26.99 -5.61
CA ASP A 500 14.76 -26.20 -6.13
C ASP A 500 14.23 -24.92 -6.80
N ARG A 501 13.97 -23.90 -5.97
CA ARG A 501 13.47 -22.59 -6.41
C ARG A 501 14.46 -21.83 -7.29
N LEU A 502 15.76 -22.10 -7.15
CA LEU A 502 16.78 -21.40 -7.92
C LEU A 502 16.71 -21.82 -9.40
N THR A 503 16.61 -23.13 -9.64
CA THR A 503 16.38 -23.67 -10.99
C THR A 503 15.07 -23.13 -11.58
N LEU A 504 13.99 -23.09 -10.79
CA LEU A 504 12.70 -22.53 -11.24
C LEU A 504 12.79 -21.04 -11.61
N ALA A 505 13.47 -20.23 -10.79
CA ALA A 505 13.68 -18.80 -11.06
C ALA A 505 14.51 -18.57 -12.33
N GLN A 506 15.57 -19.37 -12.55
CA GLN A 506 16.37 -19.30 -13.78
C GLN A 506 15.55 -19.65 -15.03
N GLN A 507 14.73 -20.71 -14.95
CA GLN A 507 13.79 -21.05 -16.02
C GLN A 507 12.83 -19.89 -16.29
N ALA A 508 12.28 -19.28 -15.22
CA ALA A 508 11.36 -18.16 -15.30
C ALA A 508 11.98 -16.88 -15.92
N ALA A 509 13.28 -16.65 -15.68
CA ALA A 509 14.03 -15.51 -16.21
C ALA A 509 14.47 -15.67 -17.68
N HIS A 510 14.81 -16.89 -18.12
CA HIS A 510 15.35 -17.16 -19.46
C HIS A 510 14.29 -17.35 -20.57
N HIS A 511 13.03 -17.08 -20.25
CA HIS A 511 11.96 -17.16 -21.22
C HIS A 511 11.42 -15.74 -21.42
N PRO A 512 11.76 -15.08 -22.55
CA PRO A 512 10.90 -14.04 -23.09
C PRO A 512 9.49 -14.63 -23.22
N ARG A 513 8.44 -13.81 -23.18
CA ARG A 513 7.09 -14.28 -23.55
C ARG A 513 7.21 -14.91 -24.94
N ASP A 514 7.17 -16.23 -25.03
CA ASP A 514 7.37 -16.93 -26.30
C ASP A 514 6.22 -16.52 -27.22
N ALA A 515 6.56 -15.85 -28.32
CA ALA A 515 5.63 -15.40 -29.36
C ALA A 515 4.84 -16.57 -30.03
N SER A 516 5.13 -17.82 -29.67
CA SER A 516 4.47 -19.02 -30.17
C SER A 516 3.22 -19.45 -29.38
N ASP A 517 2.92 -18.82 -28.25
CA ASP A 517 1.70 -19.08 -27.46
C ASP A 517 0.60 -18.01 -27.66
N GLU A 518 0.74 -17.09 -28.62
CA GLU A 518 -0.36 -16.20 -28.98
C GLU A 518 -1.51 -17.01 -29.59
N PRO A 519 -2.74 -16.95 -29.03
CA PRO A 519 -3.89 -17.56 -29.67
C PRO A 519 -4.05 -17.00 -31.09
N PRO A 520 -4.50 -17.80 -32.06
CA PRO A 520 -4.66 -17.33 -33.43
C PRO A 520 -5.50 -16.05 -33.46
N TYR A 521 -4.98 -15.02 -34.12
CA TYR A 521 -5.59 -13.69 -34.16
C TYR A 521 -7.03 -13.76 -34.68
N ASP A 522 -8.00 -13.51 -33.79
CA ASP A 522 -9.42 -13.30 -34.12
C ASP A 522 -9.76 -11.81 -33.95
N ALA A 523 -10.20 -11.17 -35.03
CA ALA A 523 -10.38 -9.72 -35.07
C ALA A 523 -11.63 -9.26 -34.26
N PRO A 524 -11.58 -8.08 -33.61
CA PRO A 524 -12.74 -7.46 -32.96
C PRO A 524 -13.95 -7.37 -33.92
N ARG A 525 -15.12 -7.91 -33.54
CA ARG A 525 -16.33 -7.99 -34.39
C ARG A 525 -17.36 -6.92 -34.06
N THR A 526 -17.54 -6.59 -32.79
CA THR A 526 -18.54 -5.59 -32.37
C THR A 526 -17.93 -4.19 -32.32
N LYS A 527 -18.78 -3.15 -32.39
CA LYS A 527 -18.30 -1.76 -32.22
C LYS A 527 -17.65 -1.55 -30.85
N THR A 528 -18.23 -2.14 -29.81
CA THR A 528 -17.70 -2.09 -28.45
C THR A 528 -16.31 -2.74 -28.38
N GLU A 529 -16.15 -3.94 -28.95
CA GLU A 529 -14.85 -4.60 -29.03
C GLU A 529 -13.83 -3.78 -29.82
N GLN A 530 -14.22 -3.19 -30.95
CA GLN A 530 -13.32 -2.36 -31.77
C GLN A 530 -12.85 -1.11 -31.02
N THR A 531 -13.76 -0.41 -30.34
CA THR A 531 -13.43 0.77 -29.54
C THR A 531 -12.53 0.42 -28.36
N ILE A 532 -12.82 -0.67 -27.64
CA ILE A 532 -12.00 -1.13 -26.52
C ILE A 532 -10.63 -1.63 -27.03
N ALA A 533 -10.58 -2.33 -28.16
CA ALA A 533 -9.33 -2.78 -28.78
C ALA A 533 -8.41 -1.60 -29.07
N GLN A 534 -8.95 -0.50 -29.62
CA GLN A 534 -8.18 0.72 -29.84
C GLN A 534 -7.65 1.30 -28.53
N MET A 535 -8.47 1.34 -27.48
CA MET A 535 -8.01 1.79 -26.15
C MET A 535 -6.87 0.91 -25.61
N TRP A 536 -6.91 -0.41 -25.83
CA TRP A 536 -5.83 -1.33 -25.43
C TRP A 536 -4.56 -1.09 -26.26
N GLN A 537 -4.69 -0.92 -27.57
CA GLN A 537 -3.54 -0.62 -28.45
C GLN A 537 -2.85 0.67 -28.02
N ASP A 538 -3.63 1.72 -27.73
CA ASP A 538 -3.10 3.02 -27.30
C ASP A 538 -2.43 2.94 -25.92
N LEU A 539 -2.98 2.14 -24.99
CA LEU A 539 -2.45 2.01 -23.62
C LEU A 539 -1.24 1.07 -23.53
N LEU A 540 -1.25 -0.03 -24.27
CA LEU A 540 -0.24 -1.08 -24.18
C LEU A 540 0.88 -0.91 -25.21
N GLY A 541 0.71 0.00 -26.19
CA GLY A 541 1.67 0.19 -27.28
C GLY A 541 1.78 -1.01 -28.23
N VAL A 542 0.74 -1.85 -28.30
CA VAL A 542 0.71 -3.06 -29.13
C VAL A 542 0.03 -2.80 -30.48
N GLU A 543 0.54 -3.42 -31.54
CA GLU A 543 0.03 -3.21 -32.90
C GLU A 543 -1.37 -3.82 -33.11
N ARG A 544 -1.66 -4.97 -32.48
CA ARG A 544 -2.92 -5.71 -32.67
C ARG A 544 -3.47 -6.24 -31.36
N VAL A 545 -4.79 -6.12 -31.20
CA VAL A 545 -5.56 -6.74 -30.11
C VAL A 545 -6.68 -7.55 -30.74
N GLY A 546 -6.68 -8.86 -30.49
CA GLY A 546 -7.72 -9.79 -30.90
C GLY A 546 -8.79 -9.96 -29.82
N ARG A 547 -9.89 -10.62 -30.17
CA ARG A 547 -11.03 -10.89 -29.27
C ARG A 547 -10.64 -11.67 -28.02
N ASP A 548 -9.77 -12.64 -28.19
CA ASP A 548 -9.29 -13.52 -27.12
C ASP A 548 -7.96 -13.05 -26.53
N SER A 549 -7.47 -11.87 -26.96
CA SER A 549 -6.31 -11.25 -26.35
C SER A 549 -6.60 -10.92 -24.90
N ASP A 550 -5.70 -11.35 -24.02
CA ASP A 550 -5.74 -11.11 -22.58
C ASP A 550 -4.95 -9.84 -22.22
N PHE A 551 -5.56 -8.94 -21.45
CA PHE A 551 -4.99 -7.62 -21.13
C PHE A 551 -3.61 -7.74 -20.47
N HIS A 552 -3.45 -8.68 -19.53
CA HIS A 552 -2.22 -8.86 -18.77
C HIS A 552 -1.12 -9.51 -19.60
N THR A 553 -1.50 -10.47 -20.44
CA THR A 553 -0.60 -11.17 -21.36
C THR A 553 -0.01 -10.22 -22.40
N LEU A 554 -0.76 -9.17 -22.77
CA LEU A 554 -0.28 -8.07 -23.60
C LEU A 554 0.50 -6.99 -22.83
N GLY A 555 0.85 -7.22 -21.56
CA GLY A 555 1.62 -6.26 -20.73
C GLY A 555 0.77 -5.35 -19.86
N GLY A 556 -0.55 -5.55 -19.82
CA GLY A 556 -1.47 -4.79 -18.98
C GLY A 556 -1.22 -4.99 -17.48
N GLN A 557 -0.92 -3.89 -16.80
CA GLN A 557 -0.61 -3.85 -15.37
C GLN A 557 -1.78 -3.25 -14.57
N SER A 558 -1.71 -3.22 -13.23
CA SER A 558 -2.80 -2.67 -12.41
C SER A 558 -3.08 -1.18 -12.71
N LEU A 559 -2.07 -0.36 -13.02
CA LEU A 559 -2.30 1.04 -13.36
C LEU A 559 -2.92 1.20 -14.76
N LEU A 560 -2.38 0.51 -15.76
CA LEU A 560 -2.95 0.43 -17.11
C LEU A 560 -4.39 -0.12 -17.10
N ALA A 561 -4.69 -1.07 -16.22
CA ALA A 561 -6.03 -1.61 -16.01
C ALA A 561 -6.99 -0.55 -15.46
N MET A 562 -6.53 0.24 -14.49
CA MET A 562 -7.34 1.35 -13.97
C MET A 562 -7.55 2.44 -15.04
N ARG A 563 -6.55 2.74 -15.89
CA ARG A 563 -6.67 3.67 -17.03
C ARG A 563 -7.71 3.21 -18.02
N LEU A 564 -7.62 1.95 -18.40
CA LEU A 564 -8.57 1.34 -19.31
C LEU A 564 -10.00 1.50 -18.76
N ILE A 565 -10.20 1.22 -17.47
CA ILE A 565 -11.52 1.37 -16.84
C ILE A 565 -11.99 2.82 -16.86
N ALA A 566 -11.12 3.78 -16.55
CA ALA A 566 -11.46 5.20 -16.57
C ALA A 566 -11.84 5.67 -17.99
N ARG A 567 -11.03 5.33 -19.02
CA ARG A 567 -11.33 5.60 -20.43
C ARG A 567 -12.65 4.96 -20.89
N VAL A 568 -12.93 3.74 -20.46
CA VAL A 568 -14.18 3.03 -20.79
C VAL A 568 -15.38 3.70 -20.11
N ARG A 569 -15.28 4.03 -18.81
CA ARG A 569 -16.33 4.75 -18.08
C ARG A 569 -16.67 6.07 -18.77
N ALA A 570 -15.65 6.83 -19.19
CA ALA A 570 -15.82 8.10 -19.88
C ALA A 570 -16.41 7.92 -21.30
N GLY A 571 -15.81 7.03 -22.11
CA GLY A 571 -16.19 6.83 -23.50
C GLY A 571 -17.59 6.23 -23.67
N PHE A 572 -17.97 5.27 -22.83
CA PHE A 572 -19.27 4.60 -22.90
C PHE A 572 -20.30 5.20 -21.92
N ARG A 573 -19.90 6.12 -21.04
CA ARG A 573 -20.74 6.73 -20.00
C ARG A 573 -21.44 5.69 -19.12
N VAL A 574 -20.68 4.70 -18.66
CA VAL A 574 -21.14 3.60 -17.81
C VAL A 574 -20.48 3.64 -16.43
N ARG A 575 -21.15 3.06 -15.44
CA ARG A 575 -20.55 2.77 -14.13
C ARG A 575 -20.08 1.32 -14.13
N LEU A 576 -18.76 1.12 -14.11
CA LEU A 576 -18.14 -0.20 -14.03
C LEU A 576 -17.21 -0.24 -12.82
N PRO A 577 -17.21 -1.29 -11.99
CA PRO A 577 -16.28 -1.38 -10.88
C PRO A 577 -14.83 -1.51 -11.40
N ALA A 578 -13.84 -0.97 -10.68
CA ALA A 578 -12.43 -1.00 -11.10
C ALA A 578 -11.91 -2.42 -11.39
N ARG A 579 -12.46 -3.42 -10.70
CA ARG A 579 -12.16 -4.84 -10.90
C ARG A 579 -12.72 -5.47 -12.18
N ALA A 580 -13.51 -4.74 -12.98
CA ALA A 580 -14.23 -5.32 -14.11
C ALA A 580 -13.28 -5.91 -15.18
N VAL A 581 -12.17 -5.23 -15.48
CA VAL A 581 -11.15 -5.75 -16.41
C VAL A 581 -10.49 -7.03 -15.87
N PHE A 582 -10.25 -7.12 -14.57
CA PHE A 582 -9.66 -8.31 -13.94
C PHE A 582 -10.61 -9.50 -13.88
N ARG A 583 -11.94 -9.27 -13.95
CA ARG A 583 -12.96 -10.34 -13.99
C ARG A 583 -13.29 -10.83 -15.40
N ALA A 584 -12.89 -10.04 -16.40
CA ALA A 584 -13.18 -10.30 -17.79
C ALA A 584 -11.91 -9.96 -18.60
N PRO A 585 -10.86 -10.79 -18.50
CA PRO A 585 -9.52 -10.38 -18.88
C PRO A 585 -9.28 -10.39 -20.40
N THR A 586 -10.18 -10.97 -21.19
CA THR A 586 -10.12 -10.93 -22.65
C THR A 586 -10.94 -9.79 -23.22
N LEU A 587 -10.52 -9.25 -24.37
CA LEU A 587 -11.23 -8.16 -25.04
C LEU A 587 -12.73 -8.44 -25.20
N ALA A 588 -13.08 -9.64 -25.67
CA ALA A 588 -14.48 -10.02 -25.89
C ALA A 588 -15.29 -10.14 -24.59
N ARG A 589 -14.72 -10.73 -23.54
CA ARG A 589 -15.38 -10.83 -22.23
C ARG A 589 -15.57 -9.44 -21.62
N PHE A 590 -14.56 -8.59 -21.71
CA PHE A 590 -14.63 -7.24 -21.18
C PHE A 590 -15.65 -6.39 -21.93
N ALA A 591 -15.66 -6.46 -23.27
CA ALA A 591 -16.65 -5.79 -24.10
C ALA A 591 -18.09 -6.20 -23.75
N ALA A 592 -18.33 -7.49 -23.47
CA ALA A 592 -19.64 -7.95 -23.02
C ALA A 592 -20.08 -7.33 -21.68
N VAL A 593 -19.15 -7.17 -20.72
CA VAL A 593 -19.41 -6.49 -19.44
C VAL A 593 -19.74 -5.00 -19.67
N VAL A 594 -19.06 -4.35 -20.61
CA VAL A 594 -19.35 -2.96 -20.99
C VAL A 594 -20.73 -2.85 -21.63
N ASP A 595 -21.06 -3.74 -22.57
CA ASP A 595 -22.36 -3.76 -23.24
C ASP A 595 -23.51 -3.97 -22.24
N GLU A 596 -23.35 -4.86 -21.26
CA GLU A 596 -24.32 -5.07 -20.19
C GLU A 596 -24.55 -3.80 -19.36
N ALA A 597 -23.46 -3.10 -19.00
CA ALA A 597 -23.55 -1.84 -18.26
C ALA A 597 -24.21 -0.70 -19.08
N VAL A 598 -23.97 -0.65 -20.40
CA VAL A 598 -24.66 0.28 -21.30
C VAL A 598 -26.16 -0.02 -21.33
N ALA A 599 -26.53 -1.29 -21.46
CA ALA A 599 -27.94 -1.72 -21.50
C ALA A 599 -28.68 -1.41 -20.18
N GLN A 600 -28.03 -1.64 -19.03
CA GLN A 600 -28.60 -1.31 -17.71
C GLN A 600 -28.86 0.19 -17.55
N ARG A 601 -27.95 1.04 -18.04
CA ARG A 601 -28.14 2.50 -18.06
C ARG A 601 -29.34 2.91 -18.92
N GLU A 602 -29.46 2.33 -20.12
CA GLU A 602 -30.53 2.66 -21.05
C GLU A 602 -31.90 2.16 -20.55
N GLY A 603 -31.94 1.03 -19.84
CA GLY A 603 -33.14 0.54 -19.17
C GLY A 603 -33.55 1.38 -17.95
N ALA A 604 -32.60 1.95 -17.20
CA ALA A 604 -32.86 2.79 -16.04
C ALA A 604 -33.36 4.22 -16.40
N GLY A 605 -33.21 4.65 -17.65
CA GLY A 605 -33.70 5.93 -18.15
C GLY A 605 -35.15 5.93 -18.66
N VAL A 606 -35.86 4.80 -18.59
CA VAL A 606 -37.24 4.62 -19.09
C VAL A 606 -38.24 4.36 -17.94
N GLY A 607 -37.83 4.60 -16.69
CA GLY A 607 -38.66 4.44 -15.48
C GLY A 607 -39.19 5.75 -14.94
#